data_AF-A0AA37XKS2-F1
#
_entry.id   AF-A0AA37XKS2-F1
#
_cell.length_a   1.000
_cell.length_b   1.000
_cell.length_c   1.000
_cell.angle_alpha   90.00
_cell.angle_beta   90.00
_cell.angle_gamma   90.00
#
_symmetry.space_group_name_H-M   'P 1'
#
loop_
_entity.id
_entity.type
_entity.pdbx_description
1 polymer ?
#
loop_
_entity_poly.entity_id
_entity_poly.type
_entity_poly.pdbx_seq_one_letter_code
_entity_poly.pdbx_strand_id
1 'polypeptide(L)' 'MYVVKVFHGYINKDGRRTRDKTPTNLLLFSTKEESELFADKIGGRVKKLKELSKN' A
#
# COMPACT_ATOMS: atom_id res chain seq x y z
N MET A 1 9.12 4.64 2.44
CA MET A 1 8.10 3.62 2.64
C MET A 1 6.88 3.93 1.79
N TYR A 2 6.51 2.93 1.00
CA TYR A 2 5.41 2.97 0.04
C TYR A 2 4.40 1.89 0.39
N VAL A 3 3.16 2.10 0.01
CA VAL A 3 2.05 1.16 0.19
C VAL A 3 1.26 1.09 -1.11
N VAL A 4 0.57 -0.02 -1.31
CA VAL A 4 -0.29 -0.18 -2.48
C VAL A 4 -1.75 -0.01 -2.10
N LYS A 5 -2.38 1.00 -2.72
CA LYS A 5 -3.81 1.27 -2.65
C LYS A 5 -4.50 0.42 -3.71
N VAL A 6 -5.58 -0.24 -3.33
CA VAL A 6 -6.48 -0.99 -4.22
C VAL A 6 -7.91 -0.46 -4.07
N PHE A 7 -8.87 -1.06 -4.76
CA PHE A 7 -10.27 -0.62 -4.73
C PHE A 7 -10.79 -0.45 -3.29
N HIS A 8 -11.07 0.80 -2.91
CA HIS A 8 -11.56 1.19 -1.59
C HIS A 8 -10.76 0.61 -0.40
N GLY A 9 -9.43 0.50 -0.53
CA GLY A 9 -8.56 -0.03 0.52
C GLY A 9 -7.07 -0.01 0.18
N TYR A 10 -6.30 -0.71 0.99
CA TYR A 10 -4.87 -0.94 0.84
C TYR A 10 -4.57 -2.43 1.01
N ILE A 11 -3.35 -2.83 0.69
CA ILE A 11 -2.87 -4.20 0.94
C ILE A 11 -2.25 -4.28 2.33
N ASN A 12 -2.72 -5.24 3.12
CA ASN A 12 -2.19 -5.53 4.45
C ASN A 12 -0.96 -6.46 4.36
N LYS A 13 -0.23 -6.63 5.46
CA LYS A 13 0.96 -7.49 5.53
C LYS A 13 0.70 -8.96 5.15
N ASP A 14 -0.54 -9.42 5.25
CA ASP A 14 -0.96 -10.78 4.85
C ASP A 14 -1.35 -10.88 3.37
N GLY A 15 -1.14 -9.80 2.59
CA GLY A 15 -1.49 -9.73 1.17
C GLY A 15 -2.99 -9.56 0.89
N ARG A 16 -3.80 -9.23 1.90
CA ARG A 16 -5.25 -9.06 1.79
C ARG A 16 -5.63 -7.58 1.72
N ARG A 17 -6.79 -7.31 1.13
CA ARG A 17 -7.36 -5.96 1.10
C ARG A 17 -7.87 -5.56 2.49
N THR A 18 -7.44 -4.40 2.99
CA THR A 18 -7.90 -3.81 4.24
C THR A 18 -8.30 -2.34 4.06
N ARG A 19 -9.16 -1.82 4.94
CA ARG A 19 -9.42 -0.38 5.09
C ARG A 19 -8.61 0.26 6.21
N ASP A 20 -8.02 -0.56 7.07
CA ASP A 20 -7.15 -0.10 8.14
C ASP A 20 -5.86 0.46 7.55
N LYS A 21 -5.59 1.74 7.86
CA LYS A 21 -4.44 2.49 7.36
C LYS A 21 -3.27 2.50 8.34
N THR A 22 -3.36 1.78 9.47
CA THR A 22 -2.28 1.70 10.44
C THR A 22 -1.02 1.16 9.75
N PRO A 23 0.11 1.88 9.80
CA PRO A 23 1.33 1.44 9.10
C PRO A 23 1.78 0.03 9.46
N THR A 24 1.53 -0.40 10.70
CA THR A 24 1.86 -1.73 11.22
C THR A 24 1.01 -2.87 10.63
N ASN A 25 -0.16 -2.56 10.07
CA ASN A 25 -1.03 -3.52 9.39
C ASN A 25 -0.82 -3.53 7.87
N LEU A 26 -0.21 -2.49 7.29
CA LEU A 26 -0.02 -2.36 5.85
C LEU A 26 1.20 -3.13 5.35
N LEU A 27 1.12 -3.60 4.10
CA LEU A 27 2.30 -4.08 3.39
C LEU A 27 3.15 -2.87 2.97
N LEU A 28 4.32 -2.75 3.59
CA LEU A 28 5.24 -1.64 3.39
C LEU A 28 6.36 -2.06 2.44
N PHE A 29 6.66 -1.19 1.47
CA PHE A 29 7.77 -1.32 0.55
C PHE A 29 8.83 -0.26 0.87
N SER A 30 10.11 -0.64 0.82
CA SER A 30 11.22 0.26 1.12
C SER A 30 11.42 1.26 0.00
N THR A 31 11.40 0.78 -1.25
CA THR A 31 11.60 1.57 -2.47
C THR A 31 10.30 1.77 -3.23
N LYS A 32 10.28 2.75 -4.15
CA LYS A 32 9.09 3.04 -4.97
C LYS A 32 8.91 1.93 -6.01
N GLU A 33 10.02 1.52 -6.58
CA GLU A 33 10.16 0.55 -7.66
C GLU A 33 9.58 -0.81 -7.24
N GLU A 34 9.89 -1.31 -6.05
CA GLU A 34 9.30 -2.55 -5.51
C GLU A 34 7.78 -2.46 -5.40
N SER A 35 7.26 -1.32 -4.93
CA SER A 35 5.82 -1.12 -4.78
C SER A 35 5.10 -0.97 -6.12
N GLU A 36 5.75 -0.40 -7.14
CA GLU A 36 5.22 -0.27 -8.50
C GLU A 36 5.13 -1.65 -9.15
N LEU A 37 6.20 -2.45 -9.11
CA LEU A 37 6.20 -3.82 -9.62
C LEU A 37 5.10 -4.67 -8.99
N PHE A 38 4.85 -4.51 -7.69
CA PHE A 38 3.76 -5.20 -7.02
C PHE A 38 2.38 -4.65 -7.44
N ALA A 39 2.23 -3.33 -7.47
CA ALA A 39 0.98 -2.67 -7.86
C ALA A 39 0.55 -3.05 -9.30
N ASP A 40 1.48 -3.10 -10.24
CA ASP A 40 1.23 -3.44 -11.64
C ASP A 40 0.71 -4.88 -11.79
N LYS A 41 1.22 -5.81 -10.98
CA LYS A 41 0.76 -7.21 -10.97
C LYS A 41 -0.66 -7.38 -10.46
N ILE A 42 -1.10 -6.55 -9.51
CA ILE A 42 -2.39 -6.70 -8.82
C ILE A 42 -3.45 -5.67 -9.22
N GLY A 43 -3.11 -4.72 -10.10
CA GLY A 43 -4.00 -3.61 -10.49
C GLY A 43 -4.17 -2.53 -9.41
N GLY A 44 -3.09 -2.19 -8.69
CA GLY A 44 -3.07 -1.20 -7.61
C GLY A 44 -2.53 0.18 -8.00
N ARG A 45 -2.40 1.06 -7.00
CA ARG A 45 -1.73 2.36 -7.12
C ARG A 45 -0.77 2.56 -5.95
N VAL A 46 0.45 2.99 -6.24
CA VAL A 46 1.44 3.29 -5.21
C VAL A 46 1.10 4.59 -4.47
N LYS A 47 1.26 4.58 -3.15
CA LYS A 47 1.13 5.75 -2.27
C LYS A 47 2.31 5.83 -1.30
N LYS A 48 2.80 7.04 -1.04
CA LYS A 48 3.78 7.26 0.02
C LYS A 48 3.10 7.14 1.37
N LEU A 49 3.74 6.47 2.33
CA LEU A 49 3.17 6.30 3.67
C LEU A 49 2.82 7.64 4.35
N LYS A 50 3.66 8.68 4.14
CA LYS A 50 3.41 10.04 4.66
C LYS A 50 2.14 10.70 4.12
N GLU A 51 1.59 10.24 3.00
CA GLU A 51 0.33 10.76 2.44
C GLU A 51 -0.90 10.15 3.10
N LEU A 52 -0.75 9.05 3.86
CA LEU A 52 -1.90 8.37 4.50
C LEU A 52 -2.39 9.11 5.75
N SER A 53 -1.55 9.93 6.40
CA SER A 53 -1.88 10.66 7.63
C SER A 53 -2.58 12.00 7.39
N LYS A 54 -2.82 12.40 6.14
CA LYS A 54 -3.40 13.69 5.78
C LYS A 54 -4.94 13.69 5.68
N ASN A 55 -5.60 12.63 6.16
CA ASN A 55 -7.07 12.49 6.14
C ASN A 55 -7.62 12.18 7.52
#